data_AF-A0A0K3CJK1-F1
#
_entry.id   AF-A0A0K3CJK1-F1
#
_cell.length_a   1.000
_cell.length_b   1.000
_cell.length_c   1.000
_cell.angle_alpha   90.00
_cell.angle_beta   90.00
_cell.angle_gamma   90.00
#
_symmetry.space_group_name_H-M   'P 1'
#
loop_
_entity.id
_entity.type
_entity.pdbx_description
1 polymer ?
#
loop_
_entity_poly.entity_id
_entity_poly.type
_entity_poly.pdbx_seq_one_letter_code
_entity_poly.pdbx_strand_id
1 'polypeptide(L)'
;MPSTANYSACFVCGRLTALKCRPCTDAGVDLFFCSPECQKLVWFAHRQVCGPGKANPPCLPELSPGELQSARERSRNPIVTGGGHPMTLAGDLEGVSHDRFETVMNFIGGPVNECSALPNKPYLVSIVRSTRWSDPTQKPNISLRGLPDKFVIDHVSKLICGVCSSLLGADILPEKVIETSWWTSLIHRLVLLSATVKVALETCDPKYFAWACSARLRLVQWLHGGMNIGDAALKAALADYDPMTTELRYICSPRLQEMLRQSQQ
;
A
#
# COMPACT_ATOMS: atom_id res chain seq x y z
N MET A 1 8.63 28.88 -25.01
CA MET A 1 9.80 28.16 -24.46
C MET A 1 9.48 26.67 -24.48
N PRO A 2 10.33 25.80 -25.05
CA PRO A 2 10.06 24.37 -25.01
C PRO A 2 10.16 23.90 -23.56
N SER A 3 9.07 23.34 -23.03
CA SER A 3 9.05 22.70 -21.72
C SER A 3 10.11 21.60 -21.70
N THR A 4 11.10 21.70 -20.81
CA THR A 4 12.00 20.58 -20.55
C THR A 4 11.16 19.39 -20.14
N ALA A 5 11.11 18.36 -20.97
CA ALA A 5 10.34 17.16 -20.67
C ALA A 5 10.88 16.55 -19.37
N ASN A 6 10.07 16.56 -18.31
CA ASN A 6 10.41 15.89 -17.06
C ASN A 6 10.32 14.39 -17.29
N TYR A 7 11.47 13.73 -17.42
CA TYR A 7 11.55 12.27 -17.50
C TYR A 7 11.51 11.66 -16.10
N SER A 8 10.80 10.54 -15.96
CA SER A 8 10.81 9.72 -14.76
C SER A 8 10.71 8.24 -15.11
N ALA A 9 10.95 7.37 -14.14
CA ALA A 9 10.82 5.93 -14.32
C ALA A 9 9.34 5.51 -14.38
N CYS A 10 9.01 4.63 -15.32
CA CYS A 10 7.72 3.97 -15.37
C CYS A 10 7.43 3.27 -14.03
N PHE A 11 6.26 3.50 -13.43
CA PHE A 11 5.92 2.91 -12.14
C PHE A 11 5.89 1.37 -12.17
N VAL A 12 5.57 0.79 -13.32
CA VAL A 12 5.52 -0.67 -13.51
C VAL A 12 6.91 -1.23 -13.79
N CYS A 13 7.47 -0.97 -14.98
CA CYS A 13 8.70 -1.64 -15.45
C CYS A 13 10.00 -0.86 -15.23
N GLY A 14 9.94 0.39 -14.76
CA GLY A 14 11.14 1.21 -14.48
C GLY A 14 11.77 1.91 -15.69
N ARG A 15 11.36 1.62 -16.93
CA ARG A 15 11.88 2.33 -18.12
C ARG A 15 11.61 3.84 -18.04
N LEU A 16 12.61 4.65 -18.39
CA LEU A 16 12.47 6.11 -18.44
C LEU A 16 11.40 6.53 -19.46
N THR A 17 10.59 7.52 -19.09
CA THR A 17 9.53 8.04 -19.94
C THR A 17 9.13 9.46 -19.52
N ALA A 18 8.62 10.23 -20.47
CA ALA A 18 7.94 11.51 -20.23
C ALA A 18 6.40 11.37 -20.26
N LEU A 19 5.88 10.17 -20.55
CA LEU A 19 4.45 9.93 -20.67
C LEU A 19 3.80 9.86 -19.28
N LYS A 20 2.82 10.74 -19.07
CA LYS A 20 2.08 10.85 -17.82
C LYS A 20 0.64 10.35 -17.96
N CYS A 21 0.07 9.88 -16.86
CA CYS A 21 -1.36 9.62 -16.77
C CYS A 21 -2.13 10.95 -16.71
N ARG A 22 -2.69 11.37 -17.85
CA ARG A 22 -3.37 12.68 -17.98
C ARG A 22 -4.42 12.94 -16.89
N PRO A 23 -5.35 12.02 -16.56
CA PRO A 23 -6.33 12.29 -15.50
C PRO A 23 -5.72 12.51 -14.10
N CYS A 24 -4.57 11.92 -13.80
CA CYS A 24 -3.84 12.17 -12.55
C CYS A 24 -3.08 13.49 -12.60
N THR A 25 -2.45 13.81 -13.73
CA THR A 25 -1.76 15.10 -13.93
C THR A 25 -2.73 16.27 -13.82
N ASP A 26 -3.93 16.15 -14.41
CA ASP A 26 -4.99 17.16 -14.30
C ASP A 26 -5.46 17.34 -12.84
N ALA A 27 -5.26 16.32 -11.98
CA ALA A 27 -5.52 16.37 -10.53
C ALA A 27 -4.28 16.76 -9.69
N GLY A 28 -3.18 17.18 -10.34
CA GLY A 28 -1.94 17.60 -9.67
C GLY A 28 -0.99 16.47 -9.27
N VAL A 29 -1.15 15.26 -9.82
CA VAL A 29 -0.33 14.09 -9.49
C VAL A 29 0.40 13.56 -10.72
N ASP A 30 1.73 13.55 -10.66
CA ASP A 30 2.55 13.05 -11.75
C ASP A 30 2.81 11.54 -11.64
N LEU A 31 2.10 10.75 -12.48
CA LEU A 31 2.31 9.31 -12.61
C LEU A 31 2.80 8.95 -14.01
N PHE A 32 3.88 8.16 -14.10
CA PHE A 32 4.57 7.87 -15.34
C PHE A 32 4.39 6.43 -15.79
N PHE A 33 4.04 6.24 -17.07
CA PHE A 33 3.91 4.93 -17.73
C PHE A 33 4.65 4.95 -19.07
N CYS A 34 5.60 4.04 -19.29
CA CYS A 34 6.37 4.08 -20.54
C CYS A 34 5.56 3.68 -21.79
N SER A 35 4.41 3.03 -21.62
CA SER A 35 3.54 2.61 -22.73
C SER A 35 2.11 2.31 -22.26
N PRO A 36 1.11 2.32 -23.17
CA PRO A 36 -0.26 1.93 -22.85
C PRO A 36 -0.38 0.52 -22.28
N GLU A 37 0.50 -0.42 -22.67
CA GLU A 37 0.51 -1.80 -22.16
C GLU A 37 0.85 -1.83 -20.67
N CYS A 38 1.83 -1.03 -20.23
CA CYS A 38 2.15 -0.91 -18.82
C CYS A 38 0.98 -0.31 -18.02
N GLN A 39 0.31 0.70 -18.57
CA GLN A 39 -0.87 1.27 -17.93
C GLN A 39 -2.03 0.26 -17.85
N LYS A 40 -2.34 -0.42 -18.96
CA LYS A 40 -3.40 -1.46 -19.03
C LYS A 40 -3.15 -2.58 -18.03
N LEU A 41 -1.90 -3.00 -17.85
CA LEU A 41 -1.51 -4.08 -16.93
C LEU A 41 -2.00 -3.84 -15.50
N VAL A 42 -1.94 -2.58 -15.03
CA VAL A 42 -2.31 -2.19 -13.65
C VAL A 42 -3.61 -1.38 -13.60
N TRP A 43 -4.28 -1.19 -14.73
CA TRP A 43 -5.47 -0.32 -14.85
C TRP A 43 -6.62 -0.77 -13.96
N PHE A 44 -6.80 -2.09 -13.80
CA PHE A 44 -7.85 -2.66 -12.96
C PHE A 44 -7.83 -2.13 -11.51
N ALA A 45 -6.63 -1.82 -11.00
CA ALA A 45 -6.41 -1.23 -9.69
C ALA A 45 -6.29 0.29 -9.76
N HIS A 46 -5.49 0.82 -10.69
CA HIS A 46 -5.23 2.25 -10.81
C HIS A 46 -6.51 3.07 -11.02
N ARG A 47 -7.48 2.56 -11.79
CA ARG A 47 -8.77 3.22 -12.05
C ARG A 47 -9.57 3.57 -10.78
N GLN A 48 -9.31 2.88 -9.65
CA GLN A 48 -9.97 3.16 -8.38
C GLN A 48 -9.51 4.48 -7.76
N VAL A 49 -8.27 4.89 -8.05
CA VAL A 49 -7.62 6.10 -7.51
C VAL A 49 -7.26 7.09 -8.62
N CYS A 50 -7.70 6.86 -9.86
CA CYS A 50 -7.37 7.71 -11.00
C CYS A 50 -8.54 8.65 -11.34
N GLY A 51 -8.21 9.88 -11.73
CA GLY A 51 -9.13 10.86 -12.29
C GLY A 51 -9.73 11.86 -11.30
N PRO A 52 -10.57 12.79 -11.81
CA PRO A 52 -11.13 13.88 -11.02
C PRO A 52 -11.88 13.38 -9.78
N GLY A 53 -11.61 14.02 -8.64
CA GLY A 53 -12.22 13.67 -7.35
C GLY A 53 -11.71 12.36 -6.71
N LYS A 54 -10.80 11.63 -7.37
CA LYS A 54 -10.21 10.38 -6.85
C LYS A 54 -8.69 10.37 -6.78
N ALA A 55 -8.03 11.14 -7.65
CA ALA A 55 -6.57 11.15 -7.72
C ALA A 55 -5.93 12.04 -6.65
N ASN A 56 -6.64 13.01 -6.07
CA ASN A 56 -6.04 13.89 -5.07
C ASN A 56 -7.12 14.51 -4.15
N PRO A 57 -7.25 14.08 -2.89
CA PRO A 57 -6.57 12.93 -2.28
C PRO A 57 -7.20 11.59 -2.72
N PRO A 58 -6.41 10.51 -2.88
CA PRO A 58 -6.93 9.19 -3.12
C PRO A 58 -7.49 8.57 -1.84
N CYS A 59 -8.60 7.85 -2.02
CA CYS A 59 -9.35 7.22 -0.96
C CYS A 59 -9.44 5.71 -1.22
N LEU A 60 -9.12 4.90 -0.21
CA LEU A 60 -9.38 3.47 -0.29
C LEU A 60 -10.89 3.20 -0.18
N PRO A 61 -11.40 2.07 -0.72
CA PRO A 61 -12.80 1.71 -0.54
C PRO A 61 -13.17 1.61 0.94
N GLU A 62 -14.43 1.86 1.26
CA GLU A 62 -15.00 1.68 2.59
C GLU A 62 -14.87 0.23 3.06
N LEU A 63 -14.86 0.01 4.38
CA LEU A 63 -14.95 -1.34 4.94
C LEU A 63 -16.33 -1.90 4.64
N SER A 64 -16.40 -3.07 3.99
CA SER A 64 -17.70 -3.71 3.78
C SER A 64 -18.29 -4.21 5.10
N PRO A 65 -19.62 -4.42 5.20
CA PRO A 65 -20.25 -4.91 6.43
C PRO A 65 -19.60 -6.19 6.99
N GLY A 66 -19.24 -7.14 6.12
CA GLY A 66 -18.49 -8.33 6.52
C GLY A 66 -17.09 -8.06 7.06
N GLU A 67 -16.41 -6.99 6.62
CA GLU A 67 -15.11 -6.60 7.17
C GLU A 67 -15.26 -6.01 8.57
N LEU A 68 -16.29 -5.19 8.78
CA LEU A 68 -16.63 -4.61 10.10
C LEU A 68 -17.02 -5.71 11.09
N GLN A 69 -17.87 -6.65 10.67
CA GLN A 69 -18.28 -7.78 11.50
C GLN A 69 -17.08 -8.66 11.86
N SER A 70 -16.26 -9.04 10.87
CA SER A 70 -15.04 -9.81 11.10
C SER A 70 -14.08 -9.10 12.04
N ALA A 71 -13.93 -7.77 11.94
CA ALA A 71 -13.09 -6.97 12.83
C ALA A 71 -13.58 -7.03 14.29
N ARG A 72 -14.89 -7.00 14.53
CA ARG A 72 -15.47 -7.14 15.88
C ARG A 72 -15.19 -8.53 16.45
N GLU A 73 -15.43 -9.57 15.67
CA GLU A 73 -15.26 -10.98 16.08
C GLU A 73 -13.82 -11.30 16.49
N ARG A 74 -12.83 -10.80 15.73
CA ARG A 74 -11.41 -11.06 15.98
C ARG A 74 -10.68 -9.97 16.77
N SER A 75 -11.42 -9.00 17.32
CA SER A 75 -10.86 -7.81 17.98
C SER A 75 -9.79 -8.14 19.02
N ARG A 76 -9.99 -9.22 19.78
CA ARG A 76 -9.10 -9.69 20.86
C ARG A 76 -8.25 -10.91 20.48
N ASN A 77 -8.34 -11.38 19.24
CA ASN A 77 -7.51 -12.50 18.80
C ASN A 77 -6.04 -12.06 18.79
N PRO A 78 -5.11 -12.88 19.33
CA PRO A 78 -3.69 -12.61 19.21
C PRO A 78 -3.27 -12.54 17.74
N ILE A 79 -2.62 -11.44 17.38
CA ILE A 79 -2.01 -11.23 16.08
C ILE A 79 -0.55 -11.66 16.21
N VAL A 80 -0.14 -12.60 15.37
CA VAL A 80 1.26 -13.05 15.33
C VAL A 80 2.08 -11.96 14.64
N THR A 81 2.82 -11.19 15.43
CA THR A 81 3.82 -10.25 14.93
C THR A 81 5.21 -10.78 15.24
N GLY A 82 6.19 -10.49 14.39
CA GLY A 82 7.56 -11.01 14.53
C GLY A 82 8.30 -10.57 15.80
N GLY A 83 7.71 -9.68 16.61
CA GLY A 83 8.33 -9.03 17.78
C GLY A 83 8.05 -9.68 19.14
N GLY A 84 7.38 -10.84 19.20
CA GLY A 84 7.30 -11.65 20.43
C GLY A 84 6.26 -11.21 21.49
N HIS A 85 5.60 -10.06 21.34
CA HIS A 85 4.43 -9.71 22.14
C HIS A 85 3.15 -9.84 21.30
N PRO A 86 2.17 -10.65 21.74
CA PRO A 86 0.91 -10.76 21.03
C PRO A 86 0.19 -9.41 21.07
N MET A 87 0.01 -8.80 19.89
CA MET A 87 -0.84 -7.62 19.73
C MET A 87 -2.26 -8.06 19.40
N THR A 88 -3.23 -7.17 19.55
CA THR A 88 -4.63 -7.43 19.16
C THR A 88 -5.11 -6.29 18.28
N LEU A 89 -6.11 -6.55 17.44
CA LEU A 89 -6.71 -5.50 16.61
C LEU A 89 -7.26 -4.36 17.49
N ALA A 90 -7.89 -4.70 18.62
CA ALA A 90 -8.35 -3.72 19.58
C ALA A 90 -7.19 -2.85 20.10
N GLY A 91 -6.10 -3.47 20.57
CA GLY A 91 -4.94 -2.75 21.08
C GLY A 91 -4.28 -1.83 20.04
N ASP A 92 -4.15 -2.27 18.79
CA ASP A 92 -3.59 -1.44 17.71
C ASP A 92 -4.49 -0.22 17.42
N LEU A 93 -5.81 -0.43 17.35
CA LEU A 93 -6.75 0.66 17.08
C LEU A 93 -6.82 1.65 18.25
N GLU A 94 -6.83 1.17 19.49
CA GLU A 94 -6.85 2.00 20.70
C GLU A 94 -5.55 2.79 20.84
N GLY A 95 -4.40 2.16 20.57
CA GLY A 95 -3.10 2.82 20.64
C GLY A 95 -2.93 3.94 19.61
N VAL A 96 -3.48 3.77 18.40
CA VAL A 96 -3.38 4.77 17.33
C VAL A 96 -4.43 5.88 17.45
N SER A 97 -5.65 5.55 17.88
CA SER A 97 -6.74 6.53 17.97
C SER A 97 -6.77 7.28 19.29
N HIS A 98 -6.14 6.74 20.33
CA HIS A 98 -6.33 7.18 21.72
C HIS A 98 -7.79 7.11 22.20
N ASP A 99 -8.60 6.29 21.54
CA ASP A 99 -10.01 6.06 21.83
C ASP A 99 -10.27 4.57 22.08
N ARG A 100 -11.41 4.26 22.71
CA ARG A 100 -11.80 2.86 22.94
C ARG A 100 -12.13 2.15 21.63
N PHE A 101 -11.84 0.85 21.54
CA PHE A 101 -12.14 0.04 20.36
C PHE A 101 -13.60 0.18 19.90
N GLU A 102 -14.56 0.18 20.82
CA GLU A 102 -15.98 0.33 20.52
C GLU A 102 -16.31 1.69 19.89
N THR A 103 -15.69 2.77 20.40
CA THR A 103 -15.80 4.12 19.82
C THR A 103 -15.27 4.11 18.40
N VAL A 104 -14.05 3.60 18.19
CA VAL A 104 -13.43 3.51 16.86
C VAL A 104 -14.34 2.73 15.90
N MET A 105 -14.82 1.55 16.31
CA MET A 105 -15.65 0.71 15.46
C MET A 105 -17.01 1.33 15.10
N ASN A 106 -17.51 2.30 15.87
CA ASN A 106 -18.74 3.02 15.55
C ASN A 106 -18.53 4.07 14.44
N PHE A 107 -17.32 4.63 14.33
CA PHE A 107 -17.01 5.71 13.38
C PHE A 107 -16.13 5.27 12.19
N ILE A 108 -15.56 4.06 12.23
CA ILE A 108 -14.64 3.57 11.20
C ILE A 108 -15.35 3.16 9.89
N GLY A 109 -16.66 2.92 9.93
CA GLY A 109 -17.49 2.65 8.74
C GLY A 109 -17.72 3.90 7.88
N GLY A 110 -18.26 3.73 6.67
CA GLY A 110 -18.53 4.83 5.74
C GLY A 110 -17.26 5.35 5.03
N PRO A 111 -17.32 6.56 4.43
CA PRO A 111 -16.25 7.10 3.60
C PRO A 111 -14.93 7.21 4.37
N VAL A 112 -13.85 6.66 3.80
CA VAL A 112 -12.54 6.56 4.47
C VAL A 112 -11.86 7.93 4.61
N ASN A 113 -12.21 8.89 3.76
CA ASN A 113 -11.74 10.27 3.81
C ASN A 113 -12.55 11.17 4.76
N GLU A 114 -13.62 10.67 5.39
CA GLU A 114 -14.37 11.41 6.40
C GLU A 114 -13.68 11.28 7.76
N CYS A 115 -12.73 12.18 8.00
CA CYS A 115 -11.86 12.17 9.18
C CYS A 115 -12.35 13.07 10.33
N SER A 116 -13.61 13.51 10.31
CA SER A 116 -14.17 14.42 11.34
C SER A 116 -14.27 13.76 12.72
N ALA A 117 -14.73 12.51 12.77
CA ALA A 117 -14.87 11.73 14.00
C ALA A 117 -13.64 10.86 14.30
N LEU A 118 -12.84 10.53 13.28
CA LEU A 118 -11.62 9.74 13.40
C LEU A 118 -10.52 10.38 12.52
N PRO A 119 -9.66 11.23 13.08
CA PRO A 119 -8.67 11.99 12.31
C PRO A 119 -7.79 11.13 11.39
N ASN A 120 -7.36 9.95 11.87
CA ASN A 120 -6.55 9.00 11.12
C ASN A 120 -7.33 7.81 10.54
N LYS A 121 -8.60 7.99 10.19
CA LYS A 121 -9.47 6.94 9.62
C LYS A 121 -8.82 6.12 8.48
N PRO A 122 -8.09 6.69 7.51
CA PRO A 122 -7.41 5.90 6.48
C PRO A 122 -6.39 4.90 7.02
N TYR A 123 -5.65 5.28 8.06
CA TYR A 123 -4.70 4.39 8.72
C TYR A 123 -5.43 3.34 9.56
N LEU A 124 -6.45 3.72 10.33
CA LEU A 124 -7.27 2.78 11.12
C LEU A 124 -7.95 1.71 10.23
N VAL A 125 -8.51 2.12 9.09
CA VAL A 125 -9.06 1.19 8.08
C VAL A 125 -7.99 0.24 7.55
N SER A 126 -6.77 0.74 7.37
CA SER A 126 -5.64 -0.08 6.93
C SER A 126 -5.24 -1.11 7.98
N ILE A 127 -5.28 -0.77 9.28
CA ILE A 127 -5.07 -1.71 10.39
C ILE A 127 -6.13 -2.82 10.37
N VAL A 128 -7.40 -2.47 10.20
CA VAL A 128 -8.47 -3.47 10.09
C VAL A 128 -8.22 -4.44 8.93
N ARG A 129 -7.76 -3.96 7.78
CA ARG A 129 -7.50 -4.84 6.62
C ARG A 129 -6.23 -5.66 6.75
N SER A 130 -5.15 -5.06 7.24
CA SER A 130 -3.84 -5.72 7.32
C SER A 130 -3.85 -6.89 8.31
N THR A 131 -4.54 -6.72 9.44
CA THR A 131 -4.60 -7.70 10.53
C THR A 131 -5.45 -8.92 10.21
N ARG A 132 -6.35 -8.87 9.20
CA ARG A 132 -7.15 -10.03 8.76
C ARG A 132 -6.26 -11.22 8.39
N TRP A 133 -5.12 -10.96 7.77
CA TRP A 133 -4.19 -11.98 7.28
C TRP A 133 -3.24 -12.52 8.33
N SER A 134 -3.22 -11.89 9.50
CA SER A 134 -2.33 -12.22 10.62
C SER A 134 -3.08 -12.89 11.78
N ASP A 135 -4.40 -13.06 11.63
CA ASP A 135 -5.22 -13.81 12.57
C ASP A 135 -4.99 -15.32 12.35
N PRO A 136 -4.38 -16.04 13.30
CA PRO A 136 -4.08 -17.46 13.15
C PRO A 136 -5.35 -18.33 13.09
N THR A 137 -6.51 -17.79 13.50
CA THR A 137 -7.81 -18.48 13.43
C THR A 137 -8.41 -18.44 12.04
N GLN A 138 -8.06 -17.43 11.23
CA GLN A 138 -8.41 -17.37 9.83
C GLN A 138 -7.33 -18.10 9.05
N LYS A 139 -7.64 -19.26 8.48
CA LYS A 139 -6.74 -19.91 7.51
C LYS A 139 -6.80 -19.08 6.22
N PRO A 140 -5.78 -18.29 5.87
CA PRO A 140 -5.84 -17.54 4.63
C PRO A 140 -5.72 -18.56 3.51
N ASN A 141 -6.78 -18.71 2.72
CA ASN A 141 -6.81 -19.62 1.58
C ASN A 141 -6.00 -18.97 0.43
N ILE A 142 -4.70 -18.77 0.63
CA ILE A 142 -3.77 -18.29 -0.39
C ILE A 142 -3.41 -19.51 -1.25
N SER A 143 -4.39 -19.99 -2.00
CA SER A 143 -4.08 -20.75 -3.20
C SER A 143 -3.43 -19.77 -4.16
N LEU A 144 -2.19 -20.05 -4.59
CA LEU A 144 -1.52 -19.30 -5.68
C LEU A 144 -2.38 -19.28 -6.97
N ARG A 145 -3.36 -20.19 -7.09
CA ARG A 145 -4.43 -20.11 -8.10
C ARG A 145 -5.64 -19.39 -7.52
N GLY A 146 -5.80 -18.12 -7.90
CA GLY A 146 -6.98 -17.30 -7.58
C GLY A 146 -6.76 -16.42 -6.36
N LEU A 147 -5.93 -15.38 -6.49
CA LEU A 147 -5.82 -14.35 -5.46
C LEU A 147 -7.19 -13.70 -5.25
N PRO A 148 -7.58 -13.39 -3.98
CA PRO A 148 -8.86 -12.76 -3.70
C PRO A 148 -9.06 -11.45 -4.48
N ASP A 149 -10.31 -11.10 -4.78
CA ASP A 149 -10.65 -9.83 -5.45
C ASP A 149 -10.12 -8.62 -4.68
N LYS A 150 -10.12 -8.71 -3.35
CA LYS A 150 -9.63 -7.65 -2.44
C LYS A 150 -8.10 -7.62 -2.28
N PHE A 151 -7.36 -8.49 -2.96
CA PHE A 151 -5.91 -8.62 -2.78
C PHE A 151 -5.16 -7.29 -2.84
N VAL A 152 -5.41 -6.45 -3.85
CA VAL A 152 -4.69 -5.18 -4.00
C VAL A 152 -4.97 -4.27 -2.81
N ILE A 153 -6.22 -4.14 -2.39
CA ILE A 153 -6.60 -3.26 -1.28
C ILE A 153 -6.02 -3.75 0.04
N ASP A 154 -6.04 -5.06 0.27
CA ASP A 154 -5.45 -5.66 1.47
C ASP A 154 -3.93 -5.51 1.48
N HIS A 155 -3.27 -5.70 0.33
CA HIS A 155 -1.82 -5.53 0.20
C HIS A 155 -1.40 -4.07 0.38
N VAL A 156 -2.13 -3.12 -0.21
CA VAL A 156 -1.94 -1.68 0.01
C VAL A 156 -2.12 -1.34 1.49
N SER A 157 -3.12 -1.89 2.16
CA SER A 157 -3.38 -1.66 3.59
C SER A 157 -2.22 -2.15 4.47
N LYS A 158 -1.66 -3.33 4.17
CA LYS A 158 -0.44 -3.84 4.85
C LYS A 158 0.74 -2.87 4.69
N LEU A 159 0.93 -2.31 3.50
CA LEU A 159 2.01 -1.38 3.20
C LEU A 159 1.81 -0.01 3.87
N ILE A 160 0.57 0.52 3.89
CA ILE A 160 0.23 1.73 4.65
C ILE A 160 0.54 1.52 6.13
N CYS A 161 0.14 0.38 6.71
CA CYS A 161 0.44 0.09 8.10
C CYS A 161 1.94 0.13 8.38
N GLY A 162 2.78 -0.48 7.54
CA GLY A 162 4.23 -0.43 7.75
C GLY A 162 4.79 1.00 7.74
N VAL A 163 4.39 1.83 6.79
CA VAL A 163 4.81 3.24 6.74
C VAL A 163 4.32 4.00 7.98
N CYS A 164 3.03 3.94 8.29
CA CYS A 164 2.46 4.66 9.41
C CYS A 164 2.98 4.17 10.77
N SER A 165 3.25 2.87 10.93
CA SER A 165 3.88 2.34 12.14
C SER A 165 5.31 2.83 12.31
N SER A 166 6.07 2.98 11.23
CA SER A 166 7.40 3.63 11.29
C SER A 166 7.31 5.10 11.73
N LEU A 167 6.33 5.85 11.21
CA LEU A 167 6.13 7.25 11.63
C LEU A 167 5.64 7.36 13.07
N LEU A 168 4.76 6.46 13.51
CA LEU A 168 4.26 6.39 14.88
C LEU A 168 5.38 6.04 15.87
N GLY A 169 6.21 5.05 15.54
CA GLY A 169 7.36 4.66 16.36
C GLY A 169 8.43 5.76 16.49
N ALA A 170 8.45 6.71 15.54
CA ALA A 170 9.29 7.91 15.58
C ALA A 170 8.57 9.14 16.16
N ASP A 171 7.34 9.00 16.65
CA ASP A 171 6.50 10.08 17.22
C ASP A 171 6.27 11.26 16.26
N ILE A 172 6.14 10.98 14.96
CA ILE A 172 5.89 11.99 13.91
C ILE A 172 4.70 11.64 13.00
N LEU A 173 3.86 10.69 13.42
CA LEU A 173 2.64 10.39 12.68
C LEU A 173 1.69 11.61 12.77
N PRO A 174 1.28 12.21 11.64
CA PRO A 174 0.38 13.36 11.66
C PRO A 174 -1.02 12.94 12.14
N GLU A 175 -1.75 13.89 12.72
CA GLU A 175 -3.12 13.68 13.19
C GLU A 175 -4.06 13.23 12.06
N LYS A 176 -3.84 13.74 10.84
CA LYS A 176 -4.60 13.39 9.63
C LYS A 176 -3.66 13.11 8.47
N VAL A 177 -3.33 11.84 8.27
CA VAL A 177 -2.43 11.42 7.17
C VAL A 177 -2.91 11.90 5.78
N ILE A 178 -4.22 11.97 5.54
CA ILE A 178 -4.78 12.35 4.23
C ILE A 178 -4.53 13.81 3.84
N GLU A 179 -4.28 14.69 4.82
CA GLU A 179 -4.02 16.11 4.60
C GLU A 179 -2.53 16.38 4.31
N THR A 180 -1.68 15.35 4.37
CA THR A 180 -0.24 15.50 4.13
C THR A 180 0.08 15.54 2.63
N SER A 181 1.13 16.29 2.27
CA SER A 181 1.60 16.41 0.89
C SER A 181 2.12 15.10 0.28
N TRP A 182 2.52 14.14 1.12
CA TRP A 182 3.05 12.85 0.66
C TRP A 182 1.97 11.77 0.48
N TRP A 183 0.80 11.90 1.11
CA TRP A 183 -0.24 10.85 1.12
C TRP A 183 -0.66 10.44 -0.29
N THR A 184 -1.00 11.42 -1.13
CA THR A 184 -1.45 11.17 -2.50
C THR A 184 -0.43 10.39 -3.31
N SER A 185 0.84 10.78 -3.23
CA SER A 185 1.93 10.10 -3.94
C SER A 185 2.18 8.70 -3.39
N LEU A 186 2.10 8.53 -2.07
CA LEU A 186 2.26 7.23 -1.41
C LEU A 186 1.18 6.25 -1.90
N ILE A 187 -0.10 6.60 -1.79
CA ILE A 187 -1.20 5.69 -2.14
C ILE A 187 -1.13 5.25 -3.60
N HIS A 188 -0.83 6.15 -4.53
CA HIS A 188 -0.64 5.76 -5.94
C HIS A 188 0.49 4.75 -6.12
N ARG A 189 1.65 4.97 -5.48
CA ARG A 189 2.79 4.06 -5.55
C ARG A 189 2.44 2.69 -4.97
N LEU A 190 1.76 2.65 -3.83
CA LEU A 190 1.33 1.41 -3.20
C LEU A 190 0.34 0.65 -4.07
N VAL A 191 -0.67 1.32 -4.63
CA VAL A 191 -1.66 0.69 -5.53
C VAL A 191 -0.98 0.09 -6.77
N LEU A 192 -0.07 0.82 -7.40
CA LEU A 192 0.64 0.34 -8.60
C LEU A 192 1.60 -0.81 -8.28
N LEU A 193 2.28 -0.77 -7.13
CA LEU A 193 3.10 -1.88 -6.65
C LEU A 193 2.25 -3.12 -6.39
N SER A 194 1.17 -2.99 -5.61
CA SER A 194 0.28 -4.10 -5.28
C SER A 194 -0.40 -4.70 -6.51
N ALA A 195 -0.76 -3.88 -7.51
CA ALA A 195 -1.27 -4.36 -8.79
C ALA A 195 -0.21 -5.17 -9.55
N THR A 196 1.03 -4.69 -9.59
CA THR A 196 2.14 -5.39 -10.25
C THR A 196 2.46 -6.72 -9.54
N VAL A 197 2.41 -6.74 -8.20
CA VAL A 197 2.55 -7.95 -7.39
C VAL A 197 1.43 -8.95 -7.70
N LYS A 198 0.17 -8.50 -7.76
CA LYS A 198 -0.97 -9.36 -8.10
C LYS A 198 -0.77 -10.02 -9.46
N VAL A 199 -0.45 -9.21 -10.48
CA VAL A 199 -0.18 -9.70 -11.84
C VAL A 199 0.92 -10.74 -11.82
N ALA A 200 2.04 -10.47 -11.14
CA ALA A 200 3.16 -11.39 -11.09
C ALA A 200 2.79 -12.73 -10.45
N LEU A 201 2.01 -12.72 -9.37
CA LEU A 201 1.54 -13.93 -8.69
C LEU A 201 0.50 -14.71 -9.51
N GLU A 202 -0.40 -14.03 -10.22
CA GLU A 202 -1.44 -14.69 -11.01
C GLU A 202 -0.92 -15.31 -12.29
N THR A 203 0.03 -14.65 -12.96
CA THR A 203 0.60 -15.17 -14.21
C THR A 203 1.79 -16.08 -13.98
N CYS A 204 2.43 -16.03 -12.80
CA CYS A 204 3.69 -16.69 -12.50
C CYS A 204 4.78 -16.40 -13.55
N ASP A 205 4.77 -15.20 -14.14
CA ASP A 205 5.68 -14.83 -15.23
C ASP A 205 6.97 -14.20 -14.65
N PRO A 206 8.17 -14.75 -14.97
CA PRO A 206 9.46 -14.20 -14.57
C PRO A 206 9.60 -12.69 -14.76
N LYS A 207 9.08 -12.17 -15.88
CA LYS A 207 9.14 -10.76 -16.25
C LYS A 207 8.43 -9.90 -15.22
N TYR A 208 7.24 -10.29 -14.78
CA TYR A 208 6.46 -9.51 -13.83
C TYR A 208 6.99 -9.66 -12.40
N PHE A 209 7.62 -10.79 -12.06
CA PHE A 209 8.38 -10.90 -10.81
C PHE A 209 9.53 -9.91 -10.77
N ALA A 210 10.33 -9.81 -11.84
CA ALA A 210 11.41 -8.83 -11.94
C ALA A 210 10.88 -7.39 -11.86
N TRP A 211 9.76 -7.08 -12.52
CA TRP A 211 9.13 -5.76 -12.46
C TRP A 211 8.62 -5.41 -11.06
N ALA A 212 7.97 -6.35 -10.36
CA ALA A 212 7.51 -6.16 -8.99
C ALA A 212 8.68 -5.90 -8.02
N CYS A 213 9.77 -6.67 -8.10
CA CYS A 213 10.96 -6.42 -7.27
C CYS A 213 11.61 -5.07 -7.59
N SER A 214 11.71 -4.72 -8.87
CA SER A 214 12.23 -3.42 -9.31
C SER A 214 11.36 -2.26 -8.83
N ALA A 215 10.04 -2.39 -8.89
CA ALA A 215 9.08 -1.40 -8.37
C ALA A 215 9.20 -1.23 -6.86
N ARG A 216 9.36 -2.33 -6.09
CA ARG A 216 9.63 -2.29 -4.65
C ARG A 216 10.92 -1.53 -4.34
N LEU A 217 12.02 -1.82 -5.05
CA LEU A 217 13.30 -1.12 -4.83
C LEU A 217 13.19 0.39 -5.07
N ARG A 218 12.47 0.81 -6.12
CA ARG A 218 12.19 2.24 -6.34
C ARG A 218 11.33 2.86 -5.24
N LEU A 219 10.37 2.11 -4.69
CA LEU A 219 9.58 2.55 -3.54
C LEU A 219 10.46 2.73 -2.29
N VAL A 220 11.31 1.73 -1.98
CA VAL A 220 12.26 1.78 -0.86
C VAL A 220 13.15 3.03 -0.97
N GLN A 221 13.80 3.23 -2.11
CA GLN A 221 14.65 4.39 -2.36
C GLN A 221 13.91 5.72 -2.17
N TRP A 222 12.66 5.79 -2.63
CA TRP A 222 11.84 7.00 -2.47
C TRP A 222 11.41 7.25 -1.02
N LEU A 223 11.06 6.20 -0.27
CA LEU A 223 10.73 6.29 1.16
C LEU A 223 11.97 6.72 1.98
N HIS A 224 13.12 6.09 1.73
CA HIS A 224 14.41 6.43 2.34
C HIS A 224 14.89 7.86 1.98
N GLY A 225 14.40 8.39 0.85
CA GLY A 225 14.59 9.79 0.45
C GLY A 225 13.64 10.77 1.14
N GLY A 226 12.79 10.35 2.07
CA GLY A 226 11.79 11.21 2.71
C GLY A 226 10.65 11.62 1.78
N MET A 227 10.29 10.75 0.83
CA MET A 227 9.16 10.94 -0.10
C MET A 227 9.25 12.20 -0.97
N ASN A 228 10.45 12.78 -1.12
CA ASN A 228 10.71 14.06 -1.79
C ASN A 228 10.03 15.28 -1.14
N ILE A 229 9.69 15.22 0.14
CA ILE A 229 9.09 16.35 0.87
C ILE A 229 10.15 17.32 1.41
N GLY A 230 11.40 16.85 1.58
CA GLY A 230 12.48 17.65 2.17
C GLY A 230 12.44 17.69 3.71
N ASP A 231 11.58 16.91 4.33
CA ASP A 231 11.49 16.76 5.79
C ASP A 231 12.52 15.74 6.29
N ALA A 232 13.44 16.22 7.14
CA ALA A 232 14.51 15.41 7.71
C ALA A 232 14.00 14.37 8.72
N ALA A 233 12.96 14.68 9.50
CA ALA A 233 12.36 13.76 10.46
C ALA A 233 11.65 12.62 9.72
N LEU A 234 10.89 12.95 8.67
CA LEU A 234 10.25 11.97 7.80
C LEU A 234 11.28 11.02 7.17
N LYS A 235 12.39 11.58 6.67
CA LYS A 235 13.49 10.80 6.10
C LYS A 235 14.11 9.85 7.14
N ALA A 236 14.38 10.35 8.34
CA ALA A 236 14.97 9.56 9.41
C ALA A 236 14.05 8.40 9.84
N ALA A 237 12.76 8.67 10.04
CA ALA A 237 11.78 7.65 10.45
C ALA A 237 11.61 6.53 9.43
N LEU A 238 11.87 6.80 8.15
CA LEU A 238 11.72 5.84 7.06
C LEU A 238 13.05 5.24 6.59
N ALA A 239 14.19 5.64 7.16
CA ALA A 239 15.53 5.28 6.67
C ALA A 239 15.77 3.76 6.62
N ASP A 240 15.22 3.03 7.58
CA ASP A 240 15.37 1.57 7.69
C ASP A 240 14.10 0.81 7.32
N TYR A 241 13.03 1.51 6.93
CA TYR A 241 11.78 0.87 6.57
C TYR A 241 11.91 0.15 5.22
N ASP A 242 11.73 -1.18 5.22
CA ASP A 242 11.60 -1.99 4.02
C ASP A 242 10.16 -2.54 3.89
N PRO A 243 9.38 -2.12 2.86
CA PRO A 243 8.07 -2.68 2.55
C PRO A 243 8.17 -4.14 2.06
N MET A 244 8.39 -5.08 2.99
CA MET A 244 8.64 -6.49 2.73
C MET A 244 7.53 -7.42 3.28
N THR A 245 6.38 -7.37 2.62
CA THR A 245 5.23 -8.27 2.85
C THR A 245 5.54 -9.72 2.47
N THR A 246 4.79 -10.71 2.97
CA THR A 246 4.95 -12.14 2.61
C THR A 246 4.97 -12.38 1.11
N GLU A 247 4.09 -11.71 0.37
CA GLU A 247 3.97 -11.78 -1.09
C GLU A 247 5.24 -11.28 -1.79
N LEU A 248 5.78 -10.15 -1.33
CA LEU A 248 7.04 -9.59 -1.83
C LEU A 248 8.26 -10.46 -1.46
N ARG A 249 8.28 -11.09 -0.27
CA ARG A 249 9.32 -12.06 0.10
C ARG A 249 9.32 -13.26 -0.83
N TYR A 250 8.15 -13.76 -1.18
CA TYR A 250 8.01 -14.86 -2.11
C TYR A 250 8.57 -14.49 -3.50
N ILE A 251 8.09 -13.37 -4.06
CA ILE A 251 8.50 -12.88 -5.39
C ILE A 251 10.00 -12.56 -5.44
N CYS A 252 10.53 -11.89 -4.42
CA CYS A 252 11.94 -11.48 -4.38
C CYS A 252 12.85 -12.51 -3.71
N SER A 253 12.37 -13.73 -3.46
CA SER A 253 13.20 -14.79 -2.87
C SER A 253 14.35 -15.18 -3.82
N PRO A 254 15.59 -15.32 -3.32
CA PRO A 254 16.73 -15.73 -4.16
C PRO A 254 16.47 -17.04 -4.90
N ARG A 255 15.77 -17.98 -4.25
CA ARG A 255 15.41 -19.28 -4.83
C ARG A 255 14.51 -19.13 -6.05
N LEU A 256 13.45 -18.32 -5.97
CA LEU A 256 12.58 -18.08 -7.11
C LEU A 256 13.35 -17.36 -8.22
N GLN A 257 14.12 -16.33 -7.88
CA GLN A 257 14.95 -15.60 -8.85
C GLN A 257 15.94 -16.51 -9.58
N GLU A 258 16.53 -17.48 -8.89
CA GLU A 258 17.44 -18.45 -9.49
C GLU A 258 16.71 -19.45 -10.41
N MET A 259 15.56 -19.97 -9.98
CA MET A 259 14.71 -20.83 -10.83
C MET A 259 14.30 -20.13 -12.13
N LEU A 260 13.97 -18.84 -12.06
CA LEU A 260 13.59 -18.06 -13.24
C LEU A 260 14.76 -17.86 -14.20
N ARG A 261 15.98 -17.61 -13.70
CA ARG A 261 17.19 -17.49 -14.54
C ARG A 261 17.48 -18.78 -15.29
N GLN A 262 17.33 -19.92 -14.62
CA GLN A 262 17.57 -21.23 -15.23
C GLN A 262 16.53 -21.59 -16.30
N SER A 263 15.29 -21.09 -16.20
CA SER A 263 14.24 -21.32 -17.19
C SER A 263 14.39 -20.49 -18.49
N GLN A 264 15.31 -19.52 -18.50
CA GLN A 264 15.57 -18.63 -19.65
C GLN A 264 16.84 -19.01 -20.43
N GLN A 265 17.55 -20.06 -20.01
CA GLN A 265 18.70 -20.67 -20.68
C GLN A 265 18.26 -21.92 -21.44
#